data_AF-A0A2H9L2Y6-F1
#
_entry.id   AF-A0A2H9L2Y6-F1
#
_cell.length_a   1.000
_cell.length_b   1.000
_cell.length_c   1.000
_cell.angle_alpha   90.00
_cell.angle_beta   90.00
_cell.angle_gamma   90.00
#
_symmetry.space_group_name_H-M   'P 1'
#
loop_
_entity.id
_entity.type
_entity.pdbx_description
1 polymer ?
#
loop_
_entity_poly.entity_id
_entity_poly.type
_entity_poly.pdbx_seq_one_letter_code
_entity_poly.pdbx_strand_id
1 'polypeptide(L)'
;MAKRVRTKTTADIVVPPRLVDQVIGQEKSVDIIKKAARQKRHVMLVGTPGTGKSMLAQAMSELLPSEQLEDILIEENPENENLPRAKTVKAGEGRKIVDEMRMKTQLG
;
A
#
# COMPACT_ATOMS: atom_id res chain seq x y z
N MET A 1 -8.83 18.79 -22.49
CA MET A 1 -8.01 19.79 -23.22
C MET A 1 -6.92 20.29 -22.28
N ALA A 2 -5.65 20.18 -22.65
CA ALA A 2 -4.54 20.65 -21.83
C ALA A 2 -4.54 22.19 -21.75
N LYS A 3 -4.60 22.75 -20.54
CA LYS A 3 -4.57 24.20 -20.30
C LYS A 3 -3.13 24.68 -20.52
N ARG A 4 -2.91 25.58 -21.48
CA ARG A 4 -1.59 26.19 -21.68
C ARG A 4 -1.27 27.09 -20.50
N VAL A 5 -0.29 26.71 -19.70
CA VAL A 5 0.27 27.54 -18.62
C VAL A 5 1.48 28.29 -19.20
N ARG A 6 1.52 29.61 -19.06
CA ARG A 6 2.71 30.41 -19.42
C ARG A 6 3.68 30.35 -18.25
N THR A 7 4.78 29.63 -18.41
CA THR A 7 5.88 29.56 -17.44
C THR A 7 7.22 29.80 -18.14
N LYS A 8 8.25 30.18 -17.38
CA LYS A 8 9.62 30.31 -17.92
C LYS A 8 10.36 28.98 -17.83
N THR A 9 10.16 28.25 -16.74
CA THR A 9 10.78 26.94 -16.50
C THR A 9 9.76 25.94 -15.96
N THR A 10 10.13 24.66 -15.89
CA THR A 10 9.33 23.62 -15.25
C THR A 10 9.33 23.71 -13.73
N ALA A 11 10.28 24.44 -13.13
CA ALA A 11 10.29 24.69 -11.69
C ALA A 11 9.08 25.51 -11.23
N ASP A 12 8.46 26.27 -12.15
CA ASP A 12 7.27 27.07 -11.89
C ASP A 12 5.97 26.24 -11.95
N ILE A 13 6.05 24.95 -12.34
CA ILE A 13 4.89 24.08 -12.53
C ILE A 13 4.60 23.31 -11.24
N VAL A 14 3.39 23.49 -10.71
CA VAL A 14 2.93 22.76 -9.53
C VAL A 14 2.64 21.30 -9.90
N VAL A 15 3.28 20.37 -9.19
CA VAL A 15 3.00 18.93 -9.28
C VAL A 15 1.91 18.56 -8.27
N PRO A 16 0.84 17.87 -8.69
CA PRO A 16 -0.20 17.40 -7.76
C PRO A 16 0.38 16.51 -6.65
N PRO A 17 -0.08 16.64 -5.39
CA PRO A 17 0.49 15.87 -4.28
C PRO A 17 0.14 14.38 -4.31
N ARG A 18 -1.02 14.02 -4.88
CA ARG A 18 -1.48 12.61 -4.95
C ARG A 18 -1.07 11.99 -6.27
N LEU A 19 -0.58 10.75 -6.24
CA LEU A 19 -0.17 10.05 -7.47
C LEU A 19 -1.30 9.91 -8.48
N VAL A 20 -2.54 9.71 -8.00
CA VAL A 20 -3.71 9.54 -8.88
C VAL A 20 -3.98 10.77 -9.76
N ASP A 21 -3.63 11.96 -9.27
CA ASP A 21 -3.86 13.23 -9.99
C ASP A 21 -2.68 13.58 -10.91
N GLN A 22 -1.57 12.84 -10.82
CA GLN A 22 -0.41 12.94 -11.72
C GLN A 22 -0.54 12.04 -12.96
N VAL A 23 -1.54 11.15 -13.02
CA VAL A 23 -1.77 10.27 -14.17
C VAL A 23 -2.29 11.08 -15.36
N ILE A 24 -1.64 10.93 -16.52
CA ILE A 24 -1.96 11.72 -17.72
C ILE A 24 -2.63 10.83 -18.78
N GLY A 25 -3.74 11.30 -19.35
CA GLY A 25 -4.39 10.69 -20.51
C GLY A 25 -5.04 9.32 -20.27
N GLN A 26 -5.33 8.99 -19.00
CA GLN A 26 -6.01 7.75 -18.60
C GLN A 26 -7.17 8.02 -17.65
N GLU A 27 -8.05 8.95 -18.02
CA GLU A 27 -9.15 9.44 -17.17
C GLU A 27 -10.08 8.29 -16.74
N LYS A 28 -10.38 7.36 -17.66
CA LYS A 28 -11.20 6.17 -17.36
C LYS A 28 -10.52 5.24 -16.36
N SER A 29 -9.22 4.98 -16.50
CA SER A 29 -8.47 4.14 -15.57
C SER A 29 -8.42 4.76 -14.18
N VAL A 30 -8.22 6.09 -14.10
CA VAL A 30 -8.23 6.85 -12.85
C VAL A 30 -9.57 6.74 -12.13
N ASP A 31 -10.69 6.89 -12.84
CA ASP A 31 -12.02 6.76 -12.25
C ASP A 31 -12.28 5.33 -11.72
N ILE A 32 -11.89 4.30 -12.48
CA ILE A 32 -12.01 2.90 -12.06
C ILE A 32 -11.17 2.64 -10.81
N ILE A 33 -9.92 3.10 -10.76
CA ILE A 33 -9.03 2.94 -9.61
C ILE A 33 -9.61 3.62 -8.36
N LYS A 34 -10.13 4.86 -8.50
CA LYS A 34 -10.78 5.58 -7.39
C LYS A 34 -11.99 4.80 -6.84
N LYS A 35 -12.81 4.21 -7.71
CA LYS A 35 -13.97 3.39 -7.31
C LYS A 35 -13.53 2.06 -6.68
N ALA A 36 -12.55 1.39 -7.27
CA ALA A 36 -12.02 0.12 -6.80
C ALA A 36 -11.38 0.24 -5.42
N ALA A 37 -10.60 1.30 -5.16
CA ALA A 37 -10.00 1.56 -3.85
C ALA A 37 -11.07 1.72 -2.76
N ARG A 38 -12.11 2.52 -3.01
CA ARG A 38 -13.21 2.73 -2.06
C ARG A 38 -14.00 1.45 -1.77
N GLN A 39 -14.19 0.60 -2.78
CA GLN A 39 -14.97 -0.63 -2.66
C GLN A 39 -14.12 -1.88 -2.37
N LYS A 40 -12.80 -1.72 -2.17
CA LYS A 40 -11.82 -2.80 -2.00
C LYS A 40 -11.94 -3.90 -3.07
N ARG A 41 -12.11 -3.51 -4.34
CA ARG A 41 -12.21 -4.45 -5.47
C ARG A 41 -10.84 -4.68 -6.10
N HIS A 42 -10.59 -5.92 -6.51
CA HIS A 42 -9.42 -6.24 -7.32
C HIS A 42 -9.49 -5.57 -8.69
N VAL A 43 -8.33 -5.21 -9.22
CA VAL A 43 -8.18 -4.58 -10.54
C VAL A 43 -7.10 -5.32 -11.32
N MET A 44 -7.37 -5.59 -12.60
CA MET A 44 -6.38 -6.10 -13.54
C MET A 44 -6.02 -4.99 -14.53
N LEU A 45 -4.75 -4.58 -14.55
CA LEU A 45 -4.24 -3.54 -15.44
C LEU A 45 -3.56 -4.17 -16.65
N VAL A 46 -4.15 -4.01 -17.83
CA VAL A 46 -3.63 -4.56 -19.09
C VAL A 46 -3.19 -3.43 -20.01
N GLY A 47 -1.97 -3.53 -20.56
CA GLY A 47 -1.43 -2.55 -21.50
C GLY A 47 0.06 -2.75 -21.76
N THR A 48 0.58 -2.10 -22.80
CA THR A 48 1.99 -2.17 -23.20
C THR A 48 2.95 -1.73 -22.07
N PRO A 49 4.19 -2.22 -22.02
CA PRO A 49 5.19 -1.75 -21.06
C PRO A 49 5.37 -0.23 -21.09
N GLY A 50 5.64 0.39 -19.95
CA GLY A 50 5.88 1.85 -19.86
C GLY A 50 4.62 2.74 -19.85
N THR A 51 3.41 2.18 -19.82
CA THR A 51 2.15 2.96 -19.81
C THR A 51 1.61 3.34 -18.43
N GLY A 52 2.41 3.29 -17.37
CA GLY A 52 1.99 3.74 -16.04
C GLY A 52 1.10 2.76 -15.25
N LYS A 53 1.11 1.46 -15.57
CA LYS A 53 0.40 0.43 -14.77
C LYS A 53 0.82 0.42 -13.30
N SER A 54 2.13 0.44 -13.02
CA SER A 54 2.65 0.50 -11.65
C SER A 54 2.25 1.78 -10.92
N MET A 55 2.24 2.92 -11.64
CA MET A 55 1.80 4.20 -11.09
C MET A 55 0.32 4.17 -10.69
N LEU A 56 -0.55 3.56 -11.50
CA LEU A 56 -1.97 3.37 -11.16
C LEU A 56 -2.15 2.46 -9.94
N ALA A 57 -1.35 1.40 -9.81
CA ALA A 57 -1.38 0.52 -8.66
C ALA A 57 -0.94 1.23 -7.36
N GLN A 58 0.14 2.01 -7.43
CA GLN A 58 0.59 2.84 -6.30
C GLN A 58 -0.45 3.89 -5.92
N ALA A 59 -1.03 4.59 -6.91
CA ALA A 59 -2.12 5.52 -6.71
C ALA A 59 -3.35 4.86 -6.06
N MET A 60 -3.65 3.60 -6.38
CA MET A 60 -4.71 2.85 -5.71
C MET A 60 -4.38 2.61 -4.23
N SER A 61 -3.15 2.22 -3.91
CA SER A 61 -2.72 1.96 -2.53
C SER A 61 -2.79 3.21 -1.64
N GLU A 62 -2.46 4.39 -2.17
CA GLU A 62 -2.63 5.67 -1.45
C GLU A 62 -4.09 6.03 -1.17
N LEU A 63 -5.01 5.51 -1.99
CA LEU A 63 -6.44 5.79 -1.90
C LEU A 63 -7.19 4.76 -1.06
N LEU A 64 -6.54 3.67 -0.66
CA LEU A 64 -7.16 2.70 0.24
C LEU A 64 -7.50 3.42 1.56
N PRO A 65 -8.69 3.17 2.12
CA PRO A 65 -9.03 3.72 3.41
C PRO A 65 -7.97 3.31 4.44
N SER A 66 -7.58 4.24 5.30
CA SER A 66 -6.66 3.97 6.41
C SER A 66 -7.33 3.00 7.38
N GLU A 67 -6.97 1.73 7.28
CA GLU A 67 -7.32 0.70 8.25
C GLU A 67 -6.22 0.59 9.30
N GLN A 68 -6.54 0.01 10.46
CA GLN A 68 -5.49 -0.40 11.39
C GLN A 68 -4.67 -1.49 10.70
N LEU A 69 -3.42 -1.14 10.39
CA LEU A 69 -2.44 -2.13 9.95
C LEU A 69 -2.20 -3.13 11.08
N GLU A 70 -1.93 -4.37 10.70
CA GLU A 70 -1.68 -5.47 11.63
C GLU A 70 -0.28 -6.04 11.41
N ASP A 71 0.37 -6.43 12.49
CA ASP A 71 1.55 -7.28 12.45
C ASP A 71 1.10 -8.75 12.59
N ILE A 72 1.73 -9.65 11.83
CA ILE A 72 1.47 -11.10 11.90
C ILE A 72 2.66 -11.77 12.60
N LEU A 73 2.39 -12.48 13.70
CA LEU A 73 3.37 -13.30 14.42
C LEU A 73 3.08 -14.78 14.19
N ILE A 74 4.16 -15.56 14.13
CA ILE A 74 4.11 -17.01 14.10
C ILE A 74 4.66 -17.52 15.43
N GLU A 75 3.82 -18.20 16.19
CA GLU A 75 4.16 -18.79 17.49
C GLU A 75 4.29 -20.31 17.36
N GLU A 76 5.16 -20.91 18.17
CA GLU A 76 5.28 -22.37 18.29
C GLU A 76 3.96 -22.97 18.75
N ASN A 77 3.67 -24.19 18.29
CA ASN A 77 2.49 -24.94 18.69
C ASN A 77 2.91 -26.20 19.47
N PRO A 78 2.82 -26.20 20.81
CA PRO A 78 3.25 -27.34 21.64
C PRO A 78 2.51 -28.65 21.36
N GLU A 79 1.30 -28.58 20.79
CA GLU A 79 0.50 -29.76 20.45
C GLU A 79 0.91 -30.38 19.11
N ASN A 80 1.45 -29.58 18.19
CA ASN A 80 1.92 -30.03 16.89
C ASN A 80 2.91 -29.02 16.28
N GLU A 81 4.20 -29.34 16.37
CA GLU A 81 5.31 -28.53 15.86
C GLU A 81 5.18 -28.19 14.36
N ASN A 82 4.59 -29.09 13.56
CA ASN A 82 4.38 -28.89 12.12
C ASN A 82 3.20 -27.94 11.80
N LEU A 83 2.46 -27.49 12.82
CA LEU A 83 1.33 -26.57 12.67
C LEU A 83 1.50 -25.33 13.57
N PRO A 84 2.46 -24.45 13.26
CA PRO A 84 2.67 -23.23 14.04
C PRO A 84 1.43 -22.31 13.99
N ARG A 85 1.20 -21.56 15.07
CA ARG A 85 0.00 -20.73 15.23
C ARG A 85 0.27 -19.32 14.70
N ALA A 86 -0.61 -18.84 13.81
CA ALA A 86 -0.58 -17.45 13.35
C ALA A 86 -1.44 -16.56 14.26
N LYS A 87 -0.89 -15.43 14.67
CA LYS A 87 -1.53 -14.44 15.54
C LYS A 87 -1.39 -13.05 14.94
N THR A 88 -2.47 -12.29 14.91
CA THR A 88 -2.48 -10.90 14.47
C THR A 88 -2.52 -9.97 15.68
N VAL A 89 -1.73 -8.89 15.62
CA VAL A 89 -1.72 -7.80 16.61
C VAL A 89 -1.68 -6.47 15.87
N LYS A 90 -1.87 -5.35 16.58
CA LYS A 90 -1.81 -4.03 15.92
C LYS A 90 -0.39 -3.75 15.43
N ALA A 91 -0.28 -3.05 14.31
CA ALA A 91 1.01 -2.66 13.76
C ALA A 91 1.87 -1.92 14.80
N GLY A 92 3.11 -2.37 14.94
CA GLY A 92 4.09 -1.88 15.91
C GLY A 92 4.09 -2.62 17.26
N GLU A 93 3.07 -3.41 17.57
CA GLU A 93 3.04 -4.25 18.78
C GLU A 93 3.85 -5.55 18.59
N GLY A 94 3.92 -6.08 17.37
CA GLY A 94 4.60 -7.36 17.11
C GLY A 94 6.08 -7.32 17.50
N ARG A 95 6.76 -6.20 17.24
CA ARG A 95 8.16 -6.01 17.63
C ARG A 95 8.36 -6.08 19.14
N LYS A 96 7.47 -5.45 19.92
CA LYS A 96 7.56 -5.47 21.39
C LYS A 96 7.44 -6.88 21.93
N ILE A 97 6.48 -7.64 21.39
CA ILE A 97 6.25 -9.05 21.78
C ILE A 97 7.49 -9.90 21.48
N VAL A 98 8.07 -9.76 20.29
CA VAL A 98 9.28 -10.52 19.91
C VAL A 98 10.47 -10.16 20.82
N ASP A 99 10.66 -8.88 21.12
CA ASP A 99 11.76 -8.43 21.99
C ASP A 99 11.58 -8.94 23.44
N GLU A 100 10.35 -8.91 23.98
CA GLU A 100 10.04 -9.49 25.30
C GLU A 100 10.26 -11.01 25.36
N MET A 101 9.86 -11.74 24.31
CA MET A 101 10.08 -13.18 24.21
C MET A 101 11.58 -13.51 24.21
N ARG A 102 12.38 -12.78 23.41
CA ARG A 102 13.84 -12.95 23.36
C ARG A 102 14.51 -12.70 24.72
N MET A 103 14.08 -11.65 25.43
CA MET A 103 14.60 -11.38 26.77
C MET A 103 14.29 -12.52 27.75
N LYS A 104 13.06 -13.05 27.73
CA LYS A 104 12.67 -14.19 28.59
C LYS A 104 13.47 -15.45 28.30
N THR A 105 13.76 -15.75 27.03
CA THR A 105 14.57 -16.91 26.64
C THR A 105 16.05 -16.74 26.99
N GLN A 106 16.58 -15.52 27.06
CA GLN A 106 17.98 -15.27 27.46
C GLN A 106 18.21 -15.25 28.98
N LEU A 107 17.13 -15.12 29.77
CA LEU A 107 17.17 -15.04 31.24
C LEU A 107 16.87 -16.38 31.93
N GLY A 108 16.51 -17.43 31.18
CA GLY A 108 16.29 -18.80 31.66
C GLY A 108 17.35 -19.75 31.14
#